data_AF-Q0V2M7-F1
#
_entry.id   AF-Q0V2M7-F1
#
_cell.length_a   1.000
_cell.length_b   1.000
_cell.length_c   1.000
_cell.angle_alpha   90.00
_cell.angle_beta   90.00
_cell.angle_gamma   90.00
#
_symmetry.space_group_name_H-M   'P 1'
#
loop_
_entity.id
_entity.type
_entity.pdbx_description
1 polymer ?
#
loop_
_entity_poly.entity_id
_entity_poly.type
_entity_poly.pdbx_seq_one_letter_code
_entity_poly.pdbx_strand_id
1 'polypeptide(L)'
;MASSTSIPCPASTFMLSHAQLAAMEEWAFLTHLHLHRSSRPQSQQSFLQARQHRYPSIPAYNFQATLSTIPPSSLVLFPAWCKAHSLDSGKHTSYAQYLSEVNLLPYEGDPADYPGLYHFVCMIHCGTNRFEGFERKDQMSVRWILNCFYESRYLADFGGLGDVVGGRWSIVATLTNDSGDCNRGIHKVHEYATPGPVRLMKVLASEALWPGHSAREIGILATLRGGCANIVQSFDSYTPSGRHDLPWLIMEMCNAQSLWNRAKKYWKAEEDVPELFIWHVFISLLEAVKYCHYGPGEEDWDPIYHRDITLSNVLLHYPTDDKTGYPDVKLADFGCAVTRSEATAKQLKIADMPEVCPSAIPPEGALAAKATDMYQVGAIVKELMEKERNSHGRALVRTYSKTLQYLADCCTILLAAKRPDAASMLRIVRTNRDDLLAAGSVRHERLRGE
;
A
#
# COMPACT_ATOMS: atom_id res chain seq x y z
N MET A 1 -30.90 16.82 -39.91
CA MET A 1 -30.70 17.98 -39.02
C MET A 1 -31.03 17.55 -37.60
N ALA A 2 -30.02 17.25 -36.79
CA ALA A 2 -30.09 17.20 -35.33
C ALA A 2 -28.64 17.26 -34.83
N SER A 3 -28.26 18.43 -34.32
CA SER A 3 -26.93 18.76 -33.82
C SER A 3 -26.74 18.21 -32.41
N SER A 4 -25.76 17.32 -32.22
CA SER A 4 -25.30 16.93 -30.89
C SER A 4 -24.17 17.86 -30.45
N THR A 5 -24.45 18.71 -29.47
CA THR A 5 -23.50 19.59 -28.81
C THR A 5 -22.59 18.78 -27.89
N SER A 6 -21.29 18.82 -28.16
CA SER A 6 -20.25 18.31 -27.27
C SER A 6 -19.93 19.33 -26.18
N ILE A 7 -19.84 18.87 -24.93
CA ILE A 7 -19.39 19.64 -23.78
C ILE A 7 -17.87 19.44 -23.64
N PRO A 8 -17.04 20.50 -23.58
CA PRO A 8 -15.61 20.36 -23.35
C PRO A 8 -15.30 20.24 -21.85
N CYS A 9 -14.38 19.33 -21.52
CA CYS A 9 -13.80 19.18 -20.19
C CYS A 9 -12.56 20.09 -20.06
N PRO A 10 -12.41 20.94 -19.03
CA PRO A 10 -11.24 21.80 -18.90
C PRO A 10 -10.07 21.06 -18.25
N ALA A 11 -8.95 20.97 -18.96
CA ALA A 11 -7.65 20.67 -18.39
C ALA A 11 -7.16 21.91 -17.62
N SER A 12 -6.89 21.76 -16.32
CA SER A 12 -6.20 22.78 -15.53
C SER A 12 -4.84 22.27 -15.07
N THR A 13 -3.81 22.86 -15.67
CA THR A 13 -2.41 22.78 -15.25
C THR A 13 -2.24 23.74 -14.08
N PHE A 14 -1.96 23.25 -12.87
CA PHE A 14 -1.58 24.11 -11.74
C PHE A 14 -0.06 24.26 -11.71
N MET A 15 0.44 25.43 -12.10
CA MET A 15 1.76 25.91 -11.67
C MET A 15 1.61 26.56 -10.28
N LEU A 16 2.42 26.11 -9.32
CA LEU A 16 2.52 26.73 -8.00
C LEU A 16 3.22 28.10 -8.13
N SER A 17 2.75 29.08 -7.36
CA SER A 17 3.28 30.45 -7.39
C SER A 17 4.49 30.60 -6.46
N HIS A 18 5.39 31.56 -6.76
CA HIS A 18 6.59 31.85 -5.96
C HIS A 18 6.33 32.16 -4.47
N ALA A 19 5.10 32.46 -4.06
CA ALA A 19 4.75 32.61 -2.64
C ALA A 19 4.76 31.29 -1.86
N GLN A 20 4.66 30.13 -2.52
CA GLN A 20 4.69 28.81 -1.89
C GLN A 20 6.11 28.28 -1.63
N LEU A 21 7.14 28.89 -2.23
CA LEU A 21 8.55 28.55 -2.02
C LEU A 21 9.15 29.27 -0.80
N ALA A 22 8.63 30.43 -0.42
CA ALA A 22 9.16 31.23 0.69
C ALA A 22 8.82 30.68 2.09
N ALA A 23 7.89 29.73 2.20
CA ALA A 23 7.53 29.10 3.47
C ALA A 23 8.41 27.88 3.84
N MET A 24 9.40 27.53 3.00
CA MET A 24 10.24 26.33 3.16
C MET A 24 11.62 26.57 3.80
N GLU A 25 12.07 27.82 3.97
CA GLU A 25 13.47 28.09 4.38
C GLU A 25 13.69 28.46 5.86
N GLU A 26 12.66 28.51 6.71
CA GLU A 26 12.82 28.99 8.11
C GLU A 26 12.67 27.91 9.21
N TRP A 27 12.94 26.63 8.91
CA TRP A 27 12.70 25.51 9.86
C TRP A 27 13.92 24.63 10.17
N ALA A 28 15.09 25.24 10.32
CA ALA A 28 16.30 24.57 10.79
C ALA A 28 16.87 25.25 12.04
N PHE A 29 16.13 25.30 13.15
CA PHE A 29 16.73 25.49 14.48
C PHE A 29 15.76 25.09 15.59
N LEU A 30 16.29 24.41 16.62
CA LEU A 30 15.69 24.02 17.90
C LEU A 30 15.15 22.57 18.01
N THR A 31 16.04 21.67 18.43
CA THR A 31 15.67 20.43 19.12
C THR A 31 16.57 20.24 20.34
N HIS A 32 15.99 20.22 21.55
CA HIS A 32 16.42 19.39 22.68
C HIS A 32 15.48 19.58 23.87
N LEU A 33 14.88 18.50 24.39
CA LEU A 33 15.03 18.10 25.80
C LEU A 33 14.47 16.69 26.09
N HIS A 34 15.01 16.09 27.17
CA HIS A 34 14.86 14.72 27.68
C HIS A 34 13.49 14.33 28.26
N LEU A 35 13.18 13.02 28.26
CA LEU A 35 12.30 12.39 29.27
C LEU A 35 12.83 11.02 29.75
N HIS A 36 12.82 10.84 31.07
CA HIS A 36 13.17 9.61 31.82
C HIS A 36 11.98 8.64 31.90
N ARG A 37 12.29 7.34 31.98
CA ARG A 37 11.36 6.20 32.14
C ARG A 37 10.83 6.04 33.58
N SER A 38 9.58 5.55 33.74
CA SER A 38 9.20 4.62 34.82
C SER A 38 7.93 3.79 34.55
N SER A 39 8.12 2.45 34.56
CA SER A 39 7.29 1.31 35.08
C SER A 39 5.80 1.05 34.71
N ARG A 40 5.52 -0.28 34.59
CA ARG A 40 4.36 -1.09 34.12
C ARG A 40 2.98 -0.93 34.83
N PRO A 41 1.87 -1.45 34.24
CA PRO A 41 0.49 -1.08 34.57
C PRO A 41 -0.28 -2.07 35.48
N GLN A 42 -1.34 -1.55 36.13
CA GLN A 42 -2.38 -2.28 36.88
C GLN A 42 -3.57 -2.70 35.98
N SER A 43 -4.31 -3.72 36.43
CA SER A 43 -5.31 -4.56 35.73
C SER A 43 -6.60 -3.89 35.23
N GLN A 44 -7.19 -4.49 34.19
CA GLN A 44 -8.34 -4.07 33.35
C GLN A 44 -9.74 -3.93 34.00
N GLN A 45 -9.91 -4.00 35.32
CA GLN A 45 -11.27 -4.01 35.93
C GLN A 45 -11.85 -2.63 36.34
N SER A 46 -11.16 -1.51 36.06
CA SER A 46 -11.59 -0.16 36.48
C SER A 46 -12.30 0.69 35.40
N PHE A 47 -12.46 0.19 34.17
CA PHE A 47 -12.82 1.04 33.02
C PHE A 47 -14.28 1.54 33.01
N LEU A 48 -15.22 0.86 33.69
CA LEU A 48 -16.65 1.18 33.60
C LEU A 48 -17.19 2.12 34.70
N GLN A 49 -16.41 2.45 35.73
CA GLN A 49 -16.84 3.38 36.80
C GLN A 49 -16.28 4.81 36.67
N ALA A 50 -15.43 5.10 35.67
CA ALA A 50 -14.72 6.37 35.53
C ALA A 50 -15.43 7.43 34.66
N ARG A 51 -16.77 7.52 34.67
CA ARG A 51 -17.50 8.53 33.87
C ARG A 51 -17.56 9.94 34.48
N GLN A 52 -17.00 10.17 35.68
CA GLN A 52 -17.05 11.48 36.36
C GLN A 52 -15.71 12.02 36.88
N HIS A 53 -14.59 11.33 36.65
CA HIS A 53 -13.28 11.92 36.96
C HIS A 53 -12.81 12.74 35.75
N ARG A 54 -12.64 14.05 35.96
CA ARG A 54 -11.79 14.87 35.10
C ARG A 54 -10.43 14.19 35.05
N TYR A 55 -10.08 13.65 33.89
CA TYR A 55 -8.72 13.19 33.63
C TYR A 55 -7.75 14.34 33.97
N PRO A 56 -6.58 14.06 34.55
CA PRO A 56 -5.56 15.08 34.74
C PRO A 56 -5.36 15.81 33.42
N SER A 57 -5.22 17.14 33.49
CA SER A 57 -4.91 17.99 32.33
C SER A 57 -3.84 17.31 31.49
N ILE A 58 -4.23 16.93 30.27
CA ILE A 58 -3.39 16.18 29.32
C ILE A 58 -2.02 16.87 29.28
N PRO A 59 -0.91 16.16 29.55
CA PRO A 59 0.42 16.76 29.56
C PRO A 59 0.59 17.57 28.28
N ALA A 60 1.12 18.80 28.41
CA ALA A 60 1.22 19.78 27.33
C ALA A 60 1.57 19.11 26.00
N TYR A 61 0.52 18.79 25.25
CA TYR A 61 0.64 18.02 24.04
C TYR A 61 1.41 18.93 23.10
N ASN A 62 2.54 18.47 22.56
CA ASN A 62 3.21 19.24 21.51
C ASN A 62 2.40 19.07 20.23
N PHE A 63 1.20 19.65 20.21
CA PHE A 63 0.27 19.63 19.08
C PHE A 63 0.96 20.16 17.83
N GLN A 64 1.90 21.09 17.98
CA GLN A 64 2.70 21.60 16.89
C GLN A 64 3.57 20.52 16.25
N ALA A 65 4.27 19.71 17.06
CA ALA A 65 5.04 18.57 16.54
C ALA A 65 4.12 17.53 15.87
N THR A 66 2.97 17.20 16.47
CA THR A 66 1.99 16.29 15.88
C THR A 66 1.47 16.81 14.53
N LEU A 67 1.06 18.08 14.47
CA LEU A 67 0.57 18.70 13.24
C LEU A 67 1.65 18.75 12.15
N SER A 68 2.92 18.92 12.53
CA SER A 68 4.04 18.92 11.58
C SER A 68 4.30 17.56 10.91
N THR A 69 3.82 16.46 11.51
CA THR A 69 3.92 15.13 10.89
C THR A 69 2.81 14.86 9.86
N ILE A 70 1.76 15.67 9.84
CA ILE A 70 0.64 15.53 8.91
C ILE A 70 1.01 16.29 7.63
N PRO A 71 0.97 15.65 6.45
CA PRO A 71 1.23 16.34 5.19
C PRO A 71 0.32 17.58 5.03
N PRO A 72 0.87 18.74 4.62
CA PRO A 72 0.11 19.98 4.50
C PRO A 72 -1.12 19.87 3.59
N SER A 73 -1.07 19.00 2.57
CA SER A 73 -2.19 18.72 1.66
C SER A 73 -3.40 18.10 2.36
N SER A 74 -3.19 17.47 3.51
CA SER A 74 -4.22 16.76 4.26
C SER A 74 -4.81 17.61 5.40
N LEU A 75 -4.24 18.79 5.64
CA LEU A 75 -4.77 19.78 6.57
C LEU A 75 -5.44 20.89 5.78
N VAL A 76 -6.73 21.11 6.06
CA VAL A 76 -7.41 22.33 5.63
C VAL A 76 -6.71 23.51 6.34
N LEU A 77 -6.49 24.61 5.63
CA LEU A 77 -5.95 25.82 6.27
C LEU A 77 -6.84 26.22 7.45
N PHE A 78 -6.24 26.46 8.62
CA PHE A 78 -6.99 26.69 9.87
C PHE A 78 -8.13 27.71 9.74
N PRO A 79 -7.97 28.89 9.06
CA PRO A 79 -9.08 29.81 8.86
C PRO A 79 -10.24 29.23 8.03
N ALA A 80 -9.93 28.46 6.99
CA ALA A 80 -10.93 27.79 6.17
C ALA A 80 -11.64 26.68 6.96
N TRP A 81 -10.90 25.96 7.80
CA TRP A 81 -11.44 24.97 8.71
C TRP A 81 -12.36 25.59 9.78
N CYS A 82 -11.96 26.71 10.40
CA CYS A 82 -12.81 27.45 11.33
C CYS A 82 -14.12 27.88 10.67
N LYS A 83 -14.04 28.43 9.44
CA LYS A 83 -15.22 28.81 8.67
C LYS A 83 -16.14 27.62 8.39
N ALA A 84 -15.59 26.47 7.99
CA ALA A 84 -16.36 25.27 7.71
C ALA A 84 -17.12 24.73 8.94
N HIS A 85 -16.61 24.99 10.14
CA HIS A 85 -17.18 24.50 11.40
C HIS A 85 -17.83 25.59 12.26
N SER A 86 -18.06 26.78 11.69
CA SER A 86 -18.66 27.93 12.39
C SER A 86 -17.92 28.34 13.67
N LEU A 87 -16.58 28.25 13.64
CA LEU A 87 -15.69 28.67 14.72
C LEU A 87 -15.13 30.08 14.44
N ASP A 88 -14.94 30.87 15.50
CA ASP A 88 -14.34 32.20 15.41
C ASP A 88 -12.83 32.10 15.19
N SER A 89 -12.39 32.33 13.94
CA SER A 89 -10.98 32.38 13.56
C SER A 89 -10.23 33.59 14.14
N GLY A 90 -10.92 34.54 14.77
CA GLY A 90 -10.31 35.64 15.52
C GLY A 90 -9.90 35.24 16.94
N LYS A 91 -10.54 34.20 17.50
CA LYS A 91 -10.25 33.68 18.85
C LYS A 91 -9.03 32.76 18.87
N HIS A 92 -8.80 32.03 17.78
CA HIS A 92 -7.69 31.11 17.64
C HIS A 92 -6.94 31.39 16.34
N THR A 93 -5.61 31.29 16.36
CA THR A 93 -4.75 31.52 15.19
C THR A 93 -4.20 30.23 14.60
N SER A 94 -4.35 29.11 15.30
CA SER A 94 -3.87 27.79 14.89
C SER A 94 -4.69 26.67 15.50
N TYR A 95 -4.59 25.47 14.91
CA TYR A 95 -5.12 24.23 15.48
C TYR A 95 -4.59 23.99 16.89
N ALA A 96 -3.28 24.22 17.12
CA ALA A 96 -2.68 24.05 18.44
C ALA A 96 -3.33 24.94 19.51
N GLN A 97 -3.61 26.20 19.18
CA GLN A 97 -4.28 27.13 20.11
C GLN A 97 -5.72 26.70 20.39
N TYR A 98 -6.50 26.36 19.35
CA TYR A 98 -7.87 25.84 19.54
C TYR A 98 -7.88 24.58 20.42
N LEU A 99 -7.00 23.63 20.13
CA LEU A 99 -6.97 22.33 20.79
C LEU A 99 -6.44 22.39 22.22
N SER A 100 -5.65 23.42 22.57
CA SER A 100 -5.27 23.68 23.96
C SER A 100 -6.45 24.02 24.88
N GLU A 101 -7.58 24.45 24.31
CA GLU A 101 -8.81 24.78 25.05
C GLU A 101 -9.85 23.67 24.99
N VAL A 102 -9.66 22.63 24.15
CA VAL A 102 -10.62 21.53 24.01
C VAL A 102 -10.27 20.39 24.94
N ASN A 103 -11.26 19.92 25.71
CA ASN A 103 -11.15 18.68 26.47
C ASN A 103 -11.21 17.47 25.51
N LEU A 104 -10.05 16.90 25.17
CA LEU A 104 -10.00 15.71 24.36
C LEU A 104 -10.58 14.51 25.12
N LEU A 105 -11.45 13.75 24.45
CA LEU A 105 -12.07 12.55 25.02
C LEU A 105 -11.20 11.34 24.69
N PRO A 106 -10.74 10.57 25.69
CA PRO A 106 -9.98 9.36 25.43
C PRO A 106 -10.84 8.31 24.74
N TYR A 107 -10.22 7.61 23.81
CA TYR A 107 -10.75 6.45 23.09
C TYR A 107 -9.97 5.20 23.48
N GLU A 108 -10.62 4.03 23.51
CA GLU A 108 -9.97 2.76 23.89
C GLU A 108 -8.82 2.37 22.96
N GLY A 109 -8.81 2.89 21.73
CA GLY A 109 -7.71 2.71 20.77
C GLY A 109 -6.63 3.78 20.80
N ASP A 110 -6.67 4.70 21.76
CA ASP A 110 -5.59 5.68 21.93
C ASP A 110 -4.34 5.02 22.53
N PRO A 111 -3.13 5.42 22.07
CA PRO A 111 -1.92 5.09 22.80
C PRO A 111 -1.99 5.53 24.26
N ALA A 112 -1.42 4.73 25.15
CA ALA A 112 -1.41 5.02 26.59
C ALA A 112 -0.74 6.38 26.91
N ASP A 113 0.23 6.80 26.10
CA ASP A 113 0.93 8.08 26.19
C ASP A 113 0.20 9.25 25.51
N TYR A 114 -0.86 8.98 24.75
CA TYR A 114 -1.63 9.99 24.01
C TYR A 114 -3.16 9.83 24.13
N PRO A 115 -3.72 9.90 25.34
CA PRO A 115 -5.17 9.85 25.52
C PRO A 115 -5.85 11.03 24.79
N GLY A 116 -6.86 10.71 23.98
CA GLY A 116 -7.62 11.66 23.18
C GLY A 116 -7.07 11.93 21.78
N LEU A 117 -6.01 11.23 21.35
CA LEU A 117 -5.44 11.38 20.00
C LEU A 117 -6.47 11.11 18.90
N TYR A 118 -7.25 10.04 19.03
CA TYR A 118 -8.29 9.71 18.06
C TYR A 118 -9.34 10.83 17.96
N HIS A 119 -9.78 11.36 19.10
CA HIS A 119 -10.70 12.50 19.15
C HIS A 119 -10.08 13.77 18.53
N PHE A 120 -8.80 14.03 18.79
CA PHE A 120 -8.05 15.13 18.20
C PHE A 120 -8.05 15.07 16.68
N VAL A 121 -7.74 13.90 16.09
CA VAL A 121 -7.73 13.72 14.64
C VAL A 121 -9.13 13.91 14.05
N CYS A 122 -10.16 13.36 14.70
CA CYS A 122 -11.55 13.55 14.28
C CYS A 122 -11.97 15.02 14.29
N MET A 123 -11.56 15.80 15.29
CA MET A 123 -11.86 17.22 15.32
C MET A 123 -11.12 17.98 14.22
N ILE A 124 -9.83 17.72 13.98
CA ILE A 124 -9.10 18.41 12.91
C ILE A 124 -9.70 18.08 11.54
N HIS A 125 -10.10 16.83 11.32
CA HIS A 125 -10.60 16.41 10.02
C HIS A 125 -12.06 16.82 9.78
N CYS A 126 -12.93 16.53 10.74
CA CYS A 126 -14.39 16.66 10.58
C CYS A 126 -15.02 17.76 11.44
N GLY A 127 -14.26 18.39 12.35
CA GLY A 127 -14.74 19.40 13.30
C GLY A 127 -15.93 18.98 14.14
N THR A 128 -16.10 17.68 14.36
CA THR A 128 -17.12 17.11 15.24
C THR A 128 -16.47 16.27 16.35
N ASN A 129 -17.12 16.28 17.51
CA ASN A 129 -16.74 15.53 18.70
C ASN A 129 -17.38 14.13 18.72
N ARG A 130 -18.23 13.81 17.73
CA ARG A 130 -19.02 12.57 17.68
C ARG A 130 -18.55 11.70 16.54
N PHE A 131 -18.17 10.48 16.91
CA PHE A 131 -17.67 9.44 16.01
C PHE A 131 -18.78 8.76 15.20
N GLU A 132 -19.99 8.76 15.74
CA GLU A 132 -21.14 8.06 15.17
C GLU A 132 -21.60 8.77 13.89
N GLY A 133 -21.49 8.07 12.75
CA GLY A 133 -22.02 8.54 11.47
C GLY A 133 -20.99 9.05 10.47
N PHE A 134 -19.69 8.86 10.71
CA PHE A 134 -18.67 9.21 9.71
C PHE A 134 -18.88 8.41 8.43
N GLU A 135 -18.83 9.09 7.29
CA GLU A 135 -18.77 8.41 5.99
C GLU A 135 -17.44 7.64 5.89
N ARG A 136 -17.42 6.59 5.08
CA ARG A 136 -16.23 5.74 4.90
C ARG A 136 -14.98 6.56 4.56
N LYS A 137 -15.11 7.59 3.71
CA LYS A 137 -14.01 8.46 3.30
C LYS A 137 -13.38 9.25 4.47
N ASP A 138 -14.20 9.66 5.43
CA ASP A 138 -13.75 10.42 6.59
C ASP A 138 -13.05 9.50 7.58
N GLN A 139 -13.57 8.28 7.75
CA GLN A 139 -12.90 7.23 8.54
C GLN A 139 -11.52 6.89 7.97
N MET A 140 -11.42 6.76 6.65
CA MET A 140 -10.15 6.51 5.96
C MET A 140 -9.14 7.63 6.21
N SER A 141 -9.58 8.89 6.06
CA SER A 141 -8.71 10.06 6.27
C SER A 141 -8.24 10.16 7.72
N VAL A 142 -9.13 9.93 8.70
CA VAL A 142 -8.77 9.87 10.13
C VAL A 142 -7.75 8.77 10.39
N ARG A 143 -7.99 7.56 9.87
CA ARG A 143 -7.05 6.43 10.02
C ARG A 143 -5.71 6.72 9.38
N TRP A 144 -5.69 7.36 8.23
CA TRP A 144 -4.47 7.75 7.54
C TRP A 144 -3.67 8.78 8.35
N ILE A 145 -4.33 9.82 8.90
CA ILE A 145 -3.68 10.81 9.77
C ILE A 145 -3.11 10.13 11.03
N LEU A 146 -3.90 9.23 11.65
CA LEU A 146 -3.42 8.45 12.78
C LEU A 146 -2.23 7.57 12.38
N ASN A 147 -2.28 6.93 11.23
CA ASN A 147 -1.16 6.13 10.72
C ASN A 147 0.10 6.99 10.54
N CYS A 148 0.00 8.18 9.95
CA CYS A 148 1.14 9.10 9.86
C CYS A 148 1.72 9.49 11.23
N PHE A 149 0.87 9.66 12.24
CA PHE A 149 1.32 9.93 13.61
C PHE A 149 2.04 8.73 14.21
N TYR A 150 1.44 7.55 14.13
CA TYR A 150 2.03 6.32 14.64
C TYR A 150 3.34 6.01 13.92
N GLU A 151 3.39 6.13 12.61
CA GLU A 151 4.61 6.00 11.82
C GLU A 151 5.67 6.96 12.32
N SER A 152 5.38 8.25 12.41
CA SER A 152 6.38 9.25 12.81
C SER A 152 6.90 9.04 14.24
N ARG A 153 6.05 8.57 15.16
CA ARG A 153 6.43 8.38 16.56
C ARG A 153 7.10 7.03 16.81
N TYR A 154 6.48 5.95 16.34
CA TYR A 154 6.89 4.59 16.63
C TYR A 154 7.92 4.06 15.65
N LEU A 155 7.94 4.49 14.37
CA LEU A 155 9.04 4.13 13.47
C LEU A 155 10.33 4.85 13.84
N ALA A 156 10.25 6.09 14.34
CA ALA A 156 11.44 6.79 14.85
C ALA A 156 12.12 6.00 15.99
N ASP A 157 11.32 5.28 16.79
CA ASP A 157 11.80 4.45 17.89
C ASP A 157 12.04 2.98 17.49
N PHE A 158 11.62 2.55 16.29
CA PHE A 158 11.67 1.15 15.86
C PHE A 158 13.11 0.65 15.61
N GLY A 159 14.01 1.57 15.26
CA GLY A 159 15.44 1.30 15.14
C GLY A 159 16.09 2.12 14.03
N GLY A 160 17.31 2.55 14.29
CA GLY A 160 18.20 3.19 13.33
C GLY A 160 19.11 2.21 12.60
N LEU A 161 19.96 2.76 11.73
CA LEU A 161 21.02 2.02 11.07
C LEU A 161 21.91 1.32 12.11
N GLY A 162 22.08 0.00 11.98
CA GLY A 162 22.86 -0.85 12.86
C GLY A 162 22.09 -1.45 14.04
N ASP A 163 20.84 -1.04 14.27
CA ASP A 163 20.02 -1.62 15.34
C ASP A 163 19.59 -3.05 14.98
N VAL A 164 19.52 -3.88 16.02
CA VAL A 164 19.13 -5.29 15.93
C VAL A 164 17.67 -5.46 16.34
N VAL A 165 16.82 -5.74 15.36
CA VAL A 165 15.39 -5.98 15.54
C VAL A 165 15.14 -7.48 15.75
N GLY A 166 14.28 -7.81 16.71
CA GLY A 166 13.92 -9.19 17.03
C GLY A 166 15.09 -10.04 17.53
N GLY A 167 16.20 -9.42 17.95
CA GLY A 167 17.42 -10.11 18.36
C GLY A 167 18.17 -10.83 17.22
N ARG A 168 17.77 -10.61 15.97
CA ARG A 168 18.29 -11.36 14.81
C ARG A 168 18.62 -10.50 13.61
N TRP A 169 17.87 -9.44 13.33
CA TRP A 169 17.95 -8.69 12.08
C TRP A 169 18.58 -7.33 12.28
N SER A 170 19.72 -7.08 11.66
CA SER A 170 20.42 -5.79 11.70
C SER A 170 19.97 -4.91 10.54
N ILE A 171 19.55 -3.67 10.84
CA ILE A 171 19.13 -2.68 9.83
C ILE A 171 20.36 -2.11 9.12
N VAL A 172 20.42 -2.17 7.79
CA VAL A 172 21.54 -1.67 6.97
C VAL A 172 21.19 -0.50 6.07
N ALA A 173 19.91 -0.30 5.81
CA ALA A 173 19.42 0.89 5.12
C ALA A 173 17.92 1.05 5.35
N THR A 174 17.44 2.28 5.29
CA THR A 174 16.01 2.60 5.26
C THR A 174 15.65 3.11 3.87
N LEU A 175 14.56 2.61 3.29
CA LEU A 175 14.10 2.95 1.94
C LEU A 175 13.08 4.11 1.92
N THR A 176 13.24 5.09 2.81
CA THR A 176 12.29 6.19 3.06
C THR A 176 12.14 7.23 1.93
N ASN A 177 12.96 7.18 0.88
CA ASN A 177 13.02 8.26 -0.12
C ASN A 177 12.33 7.92 -1.45
N ASP A 178 11.80 6.71 -1.62
CA ASP A 178 11.01 6.38 -2.81
C ASP A 178 9.56 6.78 -2.58
N SER A 179 9.00 7.58 -3.49
CA SER A 179 7.72 8.30 -3.42
C SER A 179 6.46 7.41 -3.36
N GLY A 180 6.35 6.51 -2.40
CA GLY A 180 5.18 5.66 -2.15
C GLY A 180 4.67 5.85 -0.72
N ASP A 181 3.35 5.94 -0.57
CA ASP A 181 2.67 6.29 0.68
C ASP A 181 2.89 5.29 1.83
N CYS A 182 3.47 4.11 1.55
CA CYS A 182 3.76 3.05 2.53
C CYS A 182 5.26 2.71 2.66
N ASN A 183 6.17 3.47 2.05
CA ASN A 183 7.61 3.13 2.00
C ASN A 183 8.38 3.52 3.27
N ARG A 184 7.78 4.25 4.21
CA ARG A 184 8.45 4.74 5.43
C ARG A 184 8.82 3.62 6.40
N GLY A 185 8.15 2.48 6.33
CA GLY A 185 8.43 1.29 7.13
C GLY A 185 9.25 0.21 6.41
N ILE A 186 9.94 0.52 5.31
CA ILE A 186 10.72 -0.47 4.56
C ILE A 186 12.22 -0.32 4.85
N HIS A 187 12.83 -1.40 5.34
CA HIS A 187 14.25 -1.45 5.66
C HIS A 187 14.95 -2.58 4.92
N LYS A 188 16.21 -2.37 4.54
CA LYS A 188 17.12 -3.46 4.20
C LYS A 188 17.71 -3.99 5.49
N VAL A 189 17.74 -5.31 5.64
CA VAL A 189 18.29 -5.97 6.81
C VAL A 189 19.19 -7.14 6.41
N HIS A 190 20.06 -7.57 7.32
CA HIS A 190 20.75 -8.86 7.23
C HIS A 190 20.71 -9.55 8.59
N GLU A 191 21.02 -10.84 8.62
CA GLU A 191 21.15 -11.56 9.87
C GLU A 191 22.38 -11.05 10.65
N TYR A 192 22.16 -10.66 11.90
CA TYR A 192 23.16 -10.00 12.74
C TYR A 192 24.35 -10.92 13.06
N ALA A 193 24.07 -12.19 13.36
CA ALA A 193 25.08 -13.15 13.79
C ALA A 193 25.92 -13.71 12.62
N THR A 194 25.39 -13.70 11.40
CA THR A 194 26.01 -14.31 10.23
C THR A 194 25.83 -13.43 9.01
N PRO A 195 26.92 -13.00 8.34
CA PRO A 195 26.82 -12.28 7.08
C PRO A 195 26.03 -13.11 6.07
N GLY A 196 24.79 -12.71 5.81
CA GLY A 196 23.85 -13.39 4.93
C GLY A 196 23.40 -12.48 3.79
N PRO A 197 22.55 -12.99 2.89
CA PRO A 197 21.94 -12.17 1.86
C PRO A 197 21.11 -11.05 2.50
N VAL A 198 21.15 -9.86 1.89
CA VAL A 198 20.28 -8.75 2.28
C VAL A 198 18.82 -9.14 2.05
N ARG A 199 17.99 -8.84 3.03
CA ARG A 199 16.54 -9.06 3.04
C ARG A 199 15.82 -7.72 3.17
N LEU A 200 14.51 -7.75 2.90
CA LEU A 200 13.64 -6.61 3.11
C LEU A 200 12.84 -6.82 4.40
N MET A 201 12.86 -5.86 5.31
CA MET A 201 11.93 -5.78 6.43
C MET A 201 10.84 -4.77 6.07
N LYS A 202 9.58 -5.20 6.18
CA LYS A 202 8.40 -4.34 6.10
C LYS A 202 7.81 -4.22 7.51
N VAL A 203 7.82 -3.01 8.05
CA VAL A 203 7.08 -2.67 9.25
C VAL A 203 5.62 -2.46 8.86
N LEU A 204 4.72 -3.14 9.56
CA LEU A 204 3.31 -3.20 9.25
C LEU A 204 2.53 -2.28 10.20
N ALA A 205 1.28 -2.01 9.84
CA ALA A 205 0.38 -1.25 10.69
C ALA A 205 0.16 -1.96 12.04
N SER A 206 0.02 -1.18 13.11
CA SER A 206 -0.34 -1.73 14.42
C SER A 206 -1.82 -2.17 14.46
N GLU A 207 -2.13 -3.07 15.39
CA GLU A 207 -3.52 -3.49 15.68
C GLU A 207 -4.41 -2.32 16.14
N ALA A 208 -3.83 -1.21 16.61
CA ALA A 208 -4.56 0.00 16.94
C ALA A 208 -5.19 0.66 15.72
N LEU A 209 -4.47 0.65 14.59
CA LEU A 209 -4.85 1.35 13.37
C LEU A 209 -5.69 0.46 12.45
N TRP A 210 -5.20 -0.76 12.24
CA TRP A 210 -5.76 -1.70 11.28
C TRP A 210 -5.89 -3.09 11.91
N PRO A 211 -6.89 -3.29 12.79
CA PRO A 211 -7.06 -4.54 13.53
C PRO A 211 -7.07 -5.76 12.60
N GLY A 212 -6.19 -6.72 12.88
CA GLY A 212 -6.06 -7.99 12.16
C GLY A 212 -5.43 -7.90 10.76
N HIS A 213 -5.10 -6.71 10.24
CA HIS A 213 -4.49 -6.60 8.90
C HIS A 213 -3.09 -7.21 8.86
N SER A 214 -2.24 -6.84 9.80
CA SER A 214 -0.85 -7.30 9.83
C SER A 214 -0.77 -8.79 10.13
N ALA A 215 -1.58 -9.29 11.07
CA ALA A 215 -1.70 -10.71 11.35
C ALA A 215 -2.16 -11.51 10.12
N ARG A 216 -3.09 -10.96 9.33
CA ARG A 216 -3.55 -11.57 8.08
C ARG A 216 -2.44 -11.64 7.04
N GLU A 217 -1.76 -10.53 6.75
CA GLU A 217 -0.68 -10.49 5.76
C GLU A 217 0.44 -11.47 6.12
N ILE A 218 0.87 -11.46 7.40
CA ILE A 218 1.87 -12.39 7.92
C ILE A 218 1.39 -13.85 7.76
N GLY A 219 0.14 -14.15 8.15
CA GLY A 219 -0.43 -15.49 8.06
C GLY A 219 -0.50 -16.00 6.62
N ILE A 220 -0.95 -15.16 5.68
CA ILE A 220 -1.03 -15.51 4.25
C ILE A 220 0.37 -15.78 3.69
N LEU A 221 1.34 -14.91 3.95
CA LEU A 221 2.71 -15.10 3.45
C LEU A 221 3.46 -16.25 4.13
N ALA A 222 3.06 -16.64 5.34
CA ALA A 222 3.55 -17.87 5.96
C ALA A 222 3.00 -19.11 5.23
N THR A 223 1.71 -19.12 4.88
CA THR A 223 1.07 -20.22 4.12
C THR A 223 1.64 -20.37 2.71
N LEU A 224 2.03 -19.27 2.06
CA LEU A 224 2.58 -19.29 0.69
C LEU A 224 4.09 -19.61 0.63
N ARG A 225 4.77 -19.65 1.78
CA ARG A 225 6.23 -19.81 1.87
C ARG A 225 6.71 -21.10 1.21
N GLY A 226 7.72 -20.98 0.36
CA GLY A 226 8.38 -22.08 -0.36
C GLY A 226 7.56 -22.68 -1.51
N GLY A 227 6.33 -22.19 -1.73
CA GLY A 227 5.38 -22.83 -2.63
C GLY A 227 5.46 -22.43 -4.10
N CYS A 228 5.83 -21.18 -4.38
CA CYS A 228 5.83 -20.63 -5.73
C CYS A 228 6.97 -19.61 -5.93
N ALA A 229 7.80 -19.82 -6.96
CA ALA A 229 8.92 -18.93 -7.27
C ALA A 229 8.47 -17.51 -7.66
N ASN A 230 7.27 -17.38 -8.24
CA ASN A 230 6.68 -16.11 -8.66
C ASN A 230 5.92 -15.38 -7.55
N ILE A 231 6.06 -15.78 -6.29
CA ILE A 231 5.55 -15.06 -5.12
C ILE A 231 6.73 -14.64 -4.25
N VAL A 232 6.68 -13.43 -3.69
CA VAL A 232 7.68 -12.96 -2.73
C VAL A 232 7.72 -13.87 -1.50
N GLN A 233 8.91 -14.38 -1.20
CA GLN A 233 9.13 -15.28 -0.07
C GLN A 233 9.28 -14.54 1.26
N SER A 234 8.57 -15.02 2.29
CA SER A 234 8.76 -14.60 3.68
C SER A 234 9.80 -15.48 4.39
N PHE A 235 10.56 -14.90 5.33
CA PHE A 235 11.58 -15.62 6.12
C PHE A 235 11.29 -15.59 7.61
N ASP A 236 10.84 -14.45 8.12
CA ASP A 236 10.64 -14.22 9.54
C ASP A 236 9.58 -13.13 9.75
N SER A 237 9.00 -13.06 10.94
CA SER A 237 7.95 -12.09 11.25
C SER A 237 7.77 -11.92 12.75
N TYR A 238 7.21 -10.79 13.15
CA TYR A 238 6.79 -10.54 14.52
C TYR A 238 5.37 -9.99 14.54
N THR A 239 4.52 -10.68 15.30
CA THR A 239 3.14 -10.25 15.58
C THR A 239 3.05 -9.99 17.09
N PRO A 240 3.16 -8.73 17.54
CA PRO A 240 3.05 -8.40 18.95
C PRO A 240 1.63 -8.65 19.49
N SER A 241 1.54 -8.86 20.81
CA SER A 241 0.26 -8.88 21.52
C SER A 241 -0.22 -7.47 21.90
N GLY A 242 0.69 -6.49 21.98
CA GLY A 242 0.35 -5.11 22.32
C GLY A 242 -0.30 -4.42 21.13
N ARG A 243 -1.44 -3.75 21.39
CA ARG A 243 -2.24 -3.10 20.34
C ARG A 243 -1.46 -2.03 19.55
N HIS A 244 -0.52 -1.35 20.21
CA HIS A 244 0.25 -0.24 19.64
C HIS A 244 1.65 -0.65 19.17
N ASP A 245 2.07 -1.88 19.48
CA ASP A 245 3.36 -2.38 19.05
C ASP A 245 3.35 -2.57 17.52
N LEU A 246 4.50 -2.33 16.88
CA LEU A 246 4.63 -2.42 15.43
C LEU A 246 4.99 -3.86 15.00
N PRO A 247 4.08 -4.56 14.28
CA PRO A 247 4.41 -5.83 13.67
C PRO A 247 5.40 -5.62 12.53
N TRP A 248 6.17 -6.65 12.19
CA TRP A 248 7.08 -6.59 11.05
C TRP A 248 7.22 -7.94 10.35
N LEU A 249 7.67 -7.90 9.11
CA LEU A 249 7.82 -9.05 8.23
C LEU A 249 9.15 -8.97 7.48
N ILE A 250 9.91 -10.05 7.47
CA ILE A 250 11.13 -10.22 6.68
C ILE A 250 10.82 -10.99 5.42
N MET A 251 11.22 -10.43 4.28
CA MET A 251 10.96 -10.96 2.94
C MET A 251 12.22 -10.97 2.09
N GLU A 252 12.17 -11.67 0.97
CA GLU A 252 13.23 -11.60 -0.04
C GLU A 252 13.37 -10.18 -0.61
N MET A 253 14.60 -9.81 -0.95
CA MET A 253 14.87 -8.54 -1.61
C MET A 253 14.88 -8.75 -3.13
N CYS A 254 13.94 -8.10 -3.82
CA CYS A 254 13.93 -8.02 -5.27
C CYS A 254 14.86 -6.89 -5.74
N ASN A 255 15.87 -7.20 -6.55
CA ASN A 255 16.98 -6.28 -6.88
C ASN A 255 16.73 -5.43 -8.15
N ALA A 256 15.58 -5.60 -8.84
CA ALA A 256 15.29 -4.94 -10.10
C ALA A 256 14.04 -4.02 -10.07
N GLN A 257 13.69 -3.50 -8.89
CA GLN A 257 12.56 -2.58 -8.66
C GLN A 257 11.20 -3.22 -9.00
N SER A 258 10.13 -2.42 -9.00
CA SER A 258 8.80 -2.86 -9.44
C SER A 258 8.67 -2.86 -10.96
N LEU A 259 7.68 -3.60 -11.45
CA LEU A 259 7.29 -3.62 -12.85
C LEU A 259 6.79 -2.23 -13.31
N TRP A 260 6.14 -1.46 -12.43
CA TRP A 260 5.81 -0.05 -12.69
C TRP A 260 7.06 0.77 -13.03
N ASN A 261 8.11 0.66 -12.22
CA ASN A 261 9.37 1.36 -12.50
C ASN A 261 9.96 0.95 -13.84
N ARG A 262 9.82 -0.33 -14.23
CA ARG A 262 10.28 -0.82 -15.54
C ARG A 262 9.43 -0.27 -16.67
N ALA A 263 8.11 -0.37 -16.61
CA ALA A 263 7.19 0.12 -17.63
C ALA A 263 7.36 1.63 -17.84
N LYS A 264 7.49 2.39 -16.75
CA LYS A 264 7.76 3.84 -16.78
C LYS A 264 9.02 4.22 -17.55
N LYS A 265 10.06 3.37 -17.58
CA LYS A 265 11.27 3.63 -18.39
C LYS A 265 10.97 3.56 -19.89
N TYR A 266 10.13 2.62 -20.33
CA TYR A 266 9.71 2.51 -21.72
C TYR A 266 8.76 3.65 -22.11
N TRP A 267 7.76 3.95 -21.27
CA TRP A 267 6.82 5.04 -21.51
C TRP A 267 7.52 6.40 -21.64
N LYS A 268 8.45 6.72 -20.73
CA LYS A 268 9.25 7.96 -20.82
C LYS A 268 10.14 8.03 -22.05
N ALA A 269 10.59 6.88 -22.56
CA ALA A 269 11.39 6.80 -23.77
C ALA A 269 10.54 6.78 -25.05
N GLU A 270 9.20 6.82 -24.92
CA GLU A 270 8.25 6.61 -26.01
C GLU A 270 8.47 5.28 -26.75
N GLU A 271 9.06 4.29 -26.08
CA GLU A 271 9.31 2.95 -26.60
C GLU A 271 8.21 1.98 -26.15
N ASP A 272 8.10 0.88 -26.88
CA ASP A 272 7.21 -0.22 -26.53
C ASP A 272 7.93 -1.19 -25.58
N VAL A 273 7.18 -1.74 -24.63
CA VAL A 273 7.70 -2.83 -23.79
C VAL A 273 7.85 -4.06 -24.68
N PRO A 274 9.01 -4.76 -24.69
CA PRO A 274 9.20 -5.91 -25.54
C PRO A 274 8.10 -6.95 -25.36
N GLU A 275 7.46 -7.38 -26.45
CA GLU A 275 6.28 -8.25 -26.36
C GLU A 275 6.60 -9.55 -25.61
N LEU A 276 7.76 -10.15 -25.86
CA LEU A 276 8.16 -11.39 -25.18
C LEU A 276 8.33 -11.19 -23.66
N PHE A 277 8.71 -10.00 -23.21
CA PHE A 277 8.75 -9.67 -21.79
C PHE A 277 7.32 -9.57 -21.20
N ILE A 278 6.35 -9.04 -21.97
CA ILE A 278 4.94 -9.03 -21.54
C ILE A 278 4.41 -10.46 -21.41
N TRP A 279 4.73 -11.36 -22.34
CA TRP A 279 4.41 -12.79 -22.21
C TRP A 279 5.02 -13.42 -20.96
N HIS A 280 6.29 -13.11 -20.66
CA HIS A 280 6.98 -13.58 -19.46
C HIS A 280 6.30 -13.11 -18.16
N VAL A 281 5.91 -11.83 -18.09
CA VAL A 281 5.13 -11.27 -16.98
C VAL A 281 3.78 -11.97 -16.86
N PHE A 282 3.05 -12.13 -17.97
CA PHE A 282 1.71 -12.73 -17.95
C PHE A 282 1.75 -14.16 -17.39
N ILE A 283 2.69 -14.97 -17.87
CA ILE A 283 2.87 -16.36 -17.41
C ILE A 283 3.23 -16.39 -15.91
N SER A 284 4.19 -15.56 -15.50
CA SER A 284 4.65 -15.50 -14.10
C SER A 284 3.53 -15.10 -13.12
N LEU A 285 2.70 -14.12 -13.49
CA LEU A 285 1.55 -13.73 -12.67
C LEU A 285 0.48 -14.82 -12.62
N LEU A 286 0.22 -15.50 -13.74
CA LEU A 286 -0.71 -16.63 -13.76
C LEU A 286 -0.22 -17.80 -12.89
N GLU A 287 1.10 -18.05 -12.83
CA GLU A 287 1.68 -19.04 -11.93
C GLU A 287 1.47 -18.66 -10.46
N ALA A 288 1.75 -17.41 -10.09
CA ALA A 288 1.51 -16.89 -8.74
C ALA A 288 0.04 -16.98 -8.34
N VAL A 289 -0.86 -16.46 -9.18
CA VAL A 289 -2.31 -16.43 -8.93
C VAL A 289 -2.89 -17.85 -8.88
N LYS A 290 -2.45 -18.75 -9.77
CA LYS A 290 -2.82 -20.16 -9.70
C LYS A 290 -2.43 -20.75 -8.35
N TYR A 291 -1.21 -20.50 -7.86
CA TYR A 291 -0.78 -21.02 -6.58
C TYR A 291 -1.62 -20.45 -5.42
N CYS A 292 -1.94 -19.15 -5.41
CA CYS A 292 -2.86 -18.58 -4.43
C CYS A 292 -4.25 -19.26 -4.45
N HIS A 293 -4.79 -19.55 -5.64
CA HIS A 293 -6.15 -20.03 -5.82
C HIS A 293 -6.35 -21.53 -5.60
N TYR A 294 -5.28 -22.32 -5.72
CA TYR A 294 -5.33 -23.78 -5.75
C TYR A 294 -4.27 -24.45 -4.87
N GLY A 295 -3.32 -23.69 -4.33
CA GLY A 295 -2.24 -24.21 -3.51
C GLY A 295 -1.33 -25.17 -4.25
N PRO A 296 -0.65 -26.06 -3.51
CA PRO A 296 0.12 -27.16 -4.08
C PRO A 296 -0.75 -28.29 -4.66
N GLY A 297 -2.08 -28.12 -4.73
CA GLY A 297 -3.03 -29.13 -5.21
C GLY A 297 -3.64 -30.01 -4.11
N GLU A 298 -3.62 -29.55 -2.86
CA GLU A 298 -4.22 -30.21 -1.70
C GLU A 298 -5.74 -29.96 -1.63
N GLU A 299 -6.50 -30.97 -1.20
CA GLU A 299 -7.97 -30.89 -1.08
C GLU A 299 -8.42 -29.84 -0.05
N ASP A 300 -7.60 -29.59 0.98
CA ASP A 300 -7.89 -28.67 2.10
C ASP A 300 -7.33 -27.25 1.89
N TRP A 301 -6.82 -26.92 0.70
CA TRP A 301 -6.31 -25.58 0.45
C TRP A 301 -7.43 -24.54 0.54
N ASP A 302 -7.29 -23.58 1.46
CA ASP A 302 -8.17 -22.42 1.56
C ASP A 302 -7.72 -21.35 0.54
N PRO A 303 -8.46 -21.12 -0.56
CA PRO A 303 -8.01 -20.22 -1.62
C PRO A 303 -7.72 -18.81 -1.10
N ILE A 304 -6.60 -18.26 -1.52
CA ILE A 304 -6.19 -16.89 -1.20
C ILE A 304 -6.52 -16.01 -2.41
N TYR A 305 -7.17 -14.88 -2.18
CA TYR A 305 -7.43 -13.86 -3.20
C TYR A 305 -6.54 -12.66 -2.92
N HIS A 306 -5.73 -12.24 -3.89
CA HIS A 306 -4.76 -11.15 -3.69
C HIS A 306 -5.45 -9.79 -3.61
N ARG A 307 -6.42 -9.55 -4.49
CA ARG A 307 -7.27 -8.35 -4.57
C ARG A 307 -6.60 -7.03 -4.90
N ASP A 308 -5.26 -6.96 -4.87
CA ASP A 308 -4.53 -5.73 -5.20
C ASP A 308 -3.34 -5.98 -6.14
N ILE A 309 -3.57 -6.72 -7.23
CA ILE A 309 -2.55 -6.99 -8.24
C ILE A 309 -2.39 -5.75 -9.14
N THR A 310 -1.27 -5.04 -8.98
CA THR A 310 -0.95 -3.81 -9.73
C THR A 310 0.50 -3.83 -10.19
N LEU A 311 0.88 -2.98 -11.14
CA LEU A 311 2.29 -2.88 -11.59
C LEU A 311 3.27 -2.55 -10.46
N SER A 312 2.82 -1.84 -9.42
CA SER A 312 3.65 -1.50 -8.25
C SER A 312 3.89 -2.69 -7.32
N ASN A 313 2.92 -3.62 -7.27
CA ASN A 313 2.95 -4.83 -6.44
C ASN A 313 3.56 -6.05 -7.17
N VAL A 314 4.14 -5.84 -8.35
CA VAL A 314 4.90 -6.86 -9.08
C VAL A 314 6.37 -6.45 -9.06
N LEU A 315 7.20 -7.24 -8.38
CA LEU A 315 8.62 -6.98 -8.23
C LEU A 315 9.44 -7.81 -9.22
N LEU A 316 10.60 -7.26 -9.60
CA LEU A 316 11.54 -7.91 -10.50
C LEU A 316 12.83 -8.28 -9.76
N HIS A 317 13.35 -9.48 -10.02
CA HIS A 317 14.59 -9.97 -9.42
C HIS A 317 15.47 -10.67 -10.46
N TYR A 318 16.74 -10.27 -10.59
CA TYR A 318 17.72 -11.03 -11.33
C TYR A 318 18.41 -12.03 -10.38
N PRO A 319 18.31 -13.35 -10.66
CA PRO A 319 18.96 -14.39 -9.83
C PRO A 319 20.49 -14.25 -9.77
N THR A 320 21.06 -13.68 -10.83
CA THR A 320 22.50 -13.49 -11.04
C THR A 320 22.79 -12.03 -11.35
N ASP A 321 23.96 -11.56 -10.92
CA ASP A 321 24.41 -10.18 -11.17
C ASP A 321 24.72 -9.89 -12.65
N ASP A 322 24.88 -10.94 -13.46
CA ASP A 322 25.13 -10.81 -14.90
C ASP A 322 23.92 -10.33 -15.71
N LYS A 323 22.73 -10.29 -15.07
CA LYS A 323 21.44 -9.88 -15.65
C LYS A 323 21.19 -10.51 -17.02
N THR A 324 21.53 -11.80 -17.16
CA THR A 324 21.31 -12.51 -18.41
C THR A 324 19.86 -12.97 -18.54
N GLY A 325 19.17 -12.51 -19.58
CA GLY A 325 17.76 -12.84 -19.82
C GLY A 325 16.79 -11.96 -19.05
N TYR A 326 15.53 -12.40 -18.96
CA TYR A 326 14.51 -11.65 -18.23
C TYR A 326 14.58 -11.91 -16.72
N PRO A 327 14.30 -10.88 -15.90
CA PRO A 327 14.24 -11.06 -14.45
C PRO A 327 13.08 -11.98 -14.06
N ASP A 328 13.23 -12.64 -12.92
CA ASP A 328 12.11 -13.27 -12.24
C ASP A 328 11.05 -12.23 -11.90
N VAL A 329 9.80 -12.56 -12.20
CA VAL A 329 8.63 -11.73 -11.90
C VAL A 329 7.95 -12.31 -10.67
N LYS A 330 7.84 -11.50 -9.61
CA LYS A 330 7.35 -11.90 -8.30
C LYS A 330 6.17 -11.04 -7.86
N LEU A 331 5.05 -11.66 -7.57
CA LEU A 331 3.89 -11.01 -6.96
C LEU A 331 4.19 -10.72 -5.48
N ALA A 332 3.94 -9.49 -5.06
CA ALA A 332 4.24 -8.97 -3.74
C ALA A 332 3.02 -8.23 -3.15
N ASP A 333 3.17 -7.84 -1.88
CA ASP A 333 2.20 -7.05 -1.11
C ASP A 333 0.81 -7.71 -0.92
N PHE A 334 0.73 -8.57 0.08
CA PHE A 334 -0.48 -9.31 0.43
C PHE A 334 -1.31 -8.59 1.51
N GLY A 335 -1.07 -7.29 1.77
CA GLY A 335 -1.82 -6.52 2.77
C GLY A 335 -3.32 -6.45 2.48
N CYS A 336 -3.70 -6.62 1.21
CA CYS A 336 -5.08 -6.59 0.73
C CYS A 336 -5.72 -7.97 0.58
N ALA A 337 -4.90 -9.01 0.69
CA ALA A 337 -5.28 -10.38 0.42
C ALA A 337 -6.18 -10.92 1.53
N VAL A 338 -7.08 -11.83 1.16
CA VAL A 338 -7.97 -12.53 2.11
C VAL A 338 -8.12 -13.98 1.68
N THR A 339 -8.40 -14.87 2.63
CA THR A 339 -8.74 -16.25 2.30
C THR A 339 -10.22 -16.41 1.99
N ARG A 340 -10.61 -17.50 1.32
CA ARG A 340 -12.00 -17.81 1.05
C ARG A 340 -12.77 -17.99 2.34
N SER A 341 -12.23 -18.75 3.30
CA SER A 341 -12.90 -18.94 4.59
C SER A 341 -13.09 -17.61 5.32
N GLU A 342 -12.14 -16.67 5.26
CA GLU A 342 -12.30 -15.36 5.86
C GLU A 342 -13.44 -14.56 5.17
N ALA A 343 -13.46 -14.56 3.84
CA ALA A 343 -14.48 -13.86 3.08
C ALA A 343 -15.90 -14.45 3.29
N THR A 344 -16.03 -15.77 3.44
CA THR A 344 -17.34 -16.44 3.57
C THR A 344 -17.79 -16.58 5.03
N ALA A 345 -16.93 -17.09 5.92
CA ALA A 345 -17.31 -17.45 7.29
C ALA A 345 -17.56 -16.22 8.17
N LYS A 346 -16.81 -15.13 7.96
CA LYS A 346 -17.00 -13.88 8.72
C LYS A 346 -18.05 -12.96 8.08
N GLN A 347 -18.65 -13.37 6.95
CA GLN A 347 -19.55 -12.53 6.15
C GLN A 347 -18.99 -11.11 5.92
N LEU A 348 -17.66 -11.00 5.72
CA LEU A 348 -17.02 -9.69 5.59
C LEU A 348 -17.71 -8.93 4.46
N LYS A 349 -18.29 -7.79 4.79
CA LYS A 349 -18.80 -6.89 3.76
C LYS A 349 -17.59 -6.34 3.02
N ILE A 350 -17.77 -5.91 1.78
CA ILE A 350 -16.71 -5.23 1.01
C ILE A 350 -16.14 -4.02 1.79
N ALA A 351 -16.95 -3.40 2.65
CA ALA A 351 -16.53 -2.31 3.53
C ALA A 351 -15.55 -2.74 4.65
N ASP A 352 -15.61 -4.01 5.07
CA ASP A 352 -14.79 -4.58 6.14
C ASP A 352 -13.50 -5.24 5.61
N MET A 353 -13.43 -5.43 4.28
CA MET A 353 -12.23 -5.95 3.63
C MET A 353 -11.15 -4.86 3.51
N PRO A 354 -9.86 -5.24 3.49
CA PRO A 354 -8.79 -4.33 3.17
C PRO A 354 -9.05 -3.55 1.88
N GLU A 355 -8.70 -2.27 1.92
CA GLU A 355 -8.79 -1.38 0.77
C GLU A 355 -7.81 -1.83 -0.32
N VAL A 356 -8.19 -1.62 -1.56
CA VAL A 356 -7.41 -2.00 -2.74
C VAL A 356 -7.13 -0.75 -3.56
N CYS A 357 -6.13 -0.80 -4.44
CA CYS A 357 -5.83 0.28 -5.36
C CYS A 357 -7.07 0.60 -6.23
N PRO A 358 -7.60 1.84 -6.21
CA PRO A 358 -8.84 2.18 -6.93
C PRO A 358 -8.78 1.95 -8.43
N SER A 359 -7.60 2.12 -9.05
CA SER A 359 -7.41 1.89 -10.49
C SER A 359 -7.40 0.40 -10.87
N ALA A 360 -7.26 -0.49 -9.90
CA ALA A 360 -7.23 -1.95 -10.11
C ALA A 360 -8.57 -2.62 -9.79
N ILE A 361 -9.62 -1.85 -9.46
CA ILE A 361 -10.93 -2.40 -9.11
C ILE A 361 -11.66 -2.88 -10.38
N PRO A 362 -12.06 -4.16 -10.46
CA PRO A 362 -12.87 -4.65 -11.58
C PRO A 362 -14.28 -4.02 -11.64
N PRO A 363 -15.00 -4.13 -12.77
CA PRO A 363 -16.36 -3.60 -12.91
C PRO A 363 -17.37 -4.09 -11.87
N GLU A 364 -17.21 -5.31 -11.36
CA GLU A 364 -18.05 -5.88 -10.30
C GLU A 364 -17.65 -5.47 -8.87
N GLY A 365 -16.58 -4.69 -8.73
CA GLY A 365 -16.02 -4.24 -7.45
C GLY A 365 -14.88 -5.13 -6.93
N ALA A 366 -14.33 -4.76 -5.77
CA ALA A 366 -13.19 -5.39 -5.13
C ALA A 366 -13.56 -6.68 -4.35
N LEU A 367 -14.31 -7.57 -5.00
CA LEU A 367 -14.75 -8.83 -4.40
C LEU A 367 -13.56 -9.75 -4.07
N ALA A 368 -13.73 -10.57 -3.04
CA ALA A 368 -12.79 -11.65 -2.73
C ALA A 368 -13.08 -12.86 -3.63
N ALA A 369 -12.59 -12.82 -4.87
CA ALA A 369 -12.89 -13.83 -5.87
C ALA A 369 -11.72 -14.06 -6.84
N LYS A 370 -11.62 -15.28 -7.38
CA LYS A 370 -10.63 -15.63 -8.41
C LYS A 370 -10.72 -14.71 -9.64
N ALA A 371 -11.95 -14.36 -10.03
CA ALA A 371 -12.20 -13.49 -11.17
C ALA A 371 -11.67 -12.06 -10.98
N THR A 372 -11.57 -11.57 -9.74
CA THR A 372 -11.00 -10.26 -9.41
C THR A 372 -9.50 -10.25 -9.71
N ASP A 373 -8.75 -11.23 -9.20
CA ASP A 373 -7.32 -11.37 -9.48
C ASP A 373 -7.06 -11.56 -10.99
N MET A 374 -7.90 -12.35 -11.67
CA MET A 374 -7.77 -12.56 -13.12
C MET A 374 -7.98 -11.28 -13.93
N TYR A 375 -8.93 -10.43 -13.53
CA TYR A 375 -9.09 -9.11 -14.15
C TYR A 375 -7.86 -8.25 -13.99
N GLN A 376 -7.30 -8.21 -12.78
CA GLN A 376 -6.13 -7.40 -12.47
C GLN A 376 -4.88 -7.86 -13.22
N VAL A 377 -4.68 -9.18 -13.38
CA VAL A 377 -3.62 -9.72 -14.25
C VAL A 377 -3.82 -9.25 -15.69
N GLY A 378 -5.03 -9.34 -16.24
CA GLY A 378 -5.33 -8.86 -17.59
C GLY A 378 -5.14 -7.35 -17.74
N ALA A 379 -5.49 -6.58 -16.71
CA ALA A 379 -5.30 -5.13 -16.67
C ALA A 379 -3.81 -4.76 -16.72
N ILE A 380 -2.95 -5.44 -15.96
CA ILE A 380 -1.48 -5.27 -16.06
C ILE A 380 -0.98 -5.52 -17.48
N VAL A 381 -1.41 -6.61 -18.11
CA VAL A 381 -0.95 -6.96 -19.48
C VAL A 381 -1.38 -5.88 -20.48
N LYS A 382 -2.62 -5.38 -20.36
CA LYS A 382 -3.12 -4.27 -21.19
C LYS A 382 -2.36 -2.98 -20.93
N GLU A 383 -2.10 -2.66 -19.68
CA GLU A 383 -1.35 -1.47 -19.29
C GLU A 383 0.09 -1.49 -19.84
N LEU A 384 0.77 -2.65 -19.84
CA LEU A 384 2.09 -2.80 -20.46
C LEU A 384 2.06 -2.63 -21.99
N MET A 385 0.99 -3.08 -22.64
CA MET A 385 0.76 -2.85 -24.07
C MET A 385 0.36 -1.40 -24.37
N GLU A 386 -0.08 -0.66 -23.37
CA GLU A 386 -0.50 0.74 -23.46
C GLU A 386 0.68 1.69 -23.18
N LYS A 387 0.92 2.65 -24.08
CA LYS A 387 1.72 3.83 -23.77
C LYS A 387 0.85 4.81 -23.01
N GLU A 388 1.44 5.48 -22.03
CA GLU A 388 0.96 6.80 -21.61
C GLU A 388 0.78 7.63 -22.90
N ARG A 389 -0.42 8.17 -23.14
CA ARG A 389 -0.70 8.96 -24.34
C ARG A 389 0.38 10.03 -24.46
N ASN A 390 1.12 10.09 -25.57
CA ASN A 390 2.07 11.17 -25.77
C ASN A 390 1.33 12.51 -25.72
N SER A 391 2.06 13.57 -25.36
CA SER A 391 1.56 14.94 -25.27
C SER A 391 0.93 15.48 -26.57
N HIS A 392 1.04 14.75 -27.67
CA HIS A 392 0.53 15.09 -29.00
C HIS A 392 -0.70 14.28 -29.42
N GLY A 393 -1.21 13.37 -28.57
CA GLY A 393 -2.44 12.62 -28.81
C GLY A 393 -2.43 11.70 -30.04
N ARG A 394 -1.26 11.44 -30.65
CA ARG A 394 -1.15 10.58 -31.83
C ARG A 394 -0.98 9.12 -31.41
N ALA A 395 -1.95 8.29 -31.78
CA ALA A 395 -1.82 6.84 -31.66
C ALA A 395 -0.71 6.35 -32.59
N LEU A 396 0.43 5.94 -32.05
CA LEU A 396 1.36 5.09 -32.82
C LEU A 396 0.62 3.79 -33.16
N VAL A 397 0.59 3.44 -34.43
CA VAL A 397 0.09 2.12 -34.89
C VAL A 397 1.04 1.08 -34.30
N ARG A 398 0.54 0.28 -33.35
CA ARG A 398 1.31 -0.74 -32.63
C ARG A 398 1.19 -2.11 -33.31
N THR A 399 2.16 -2.98 -33.07
CA THR A 399 2.14 -4.37 -33.54
C THR A 399 2.43 -5.37 -32.42
N TYR A 400 1.72 -5.27 -31.29
CA TYR A 400 1.60 -6.44 -30.40
C TYR A 400 0.77 -7.50 -31.09
N SER A 401 1.09 -8.79 -30.90
CA SER A 401 0.28 -9.86 -31.48
C SER A 401 -1.20 -9.73 -31.08
N LYS A 402 -2.08 -9.98 -32.05
CA LYS A 402 -3.54 -10.01 -31.79
C LYS A 402 -3.89 -11.07 -30.74
N THR A 403 -3.09 -12.12 -30.68
CA THR A 403 -3.22 -13.20 -29.69
C THR A 403 -3.00 -12.69 -28.27
N LEU A 404 -1.92 -11.94 -28.01
CA LEU A 404 -1.67 -11.37 -26.68
C LEU A 404 -2.82 -10.46 -26.24
N GLN A 405 -3.25 -9.57 -27.15
CA GLN A 405 -4.37 -8.66 -26.90
C GLN A 405 -5.66 -9.43 -26.57
N TYR A 406 -6.01 -10.43 -27.38
CA TYR A 406 -7.20 -11.26 -27.17
C TYR A 406 -7.18 -11.98 -25.81
N LEU A 407 -6.04 -12.56 -25.41
CA LEU A 407 -5.95 -13.27 -24.14
C LEU A 407 -6.04 -12.32 -22.94
N ALA A 408 -5.46 -11.13 -23.03
CA ALA A 408 -5.61 -10.08 -22.01
C ALA A 408 -7.06 -9.56 -21.93
N ASP A 409 -7.74 -9.45 -23.07
CA ASP A 409 -9.16 -9.10 -23.13
C ASP A 409 -10.04 -10.18 -22.49
N CYS A 410 -9.74 -11.47 -22.68
CA CYS A 410 -10.44 -12.57 -22.00
C CYS A 410 -10.39 -12.44 -20.47
N CYS A 411 -9.25 -12.01 -19.93
CA CYS A 411 -9.09 -11.74 -18.50
C CYS A 411 -9.90 -10.52 -18.03
N THR A 412 -10.09 -9.51 -18.89
CA THR A 412 -10.77 -8.24 -18.55
C THR A 412 -12.24 -8.16 -19.00
N ILE A 413 -12.85 -9.29 -19.39
CA ILE A 413 -14.27 -9.38 -19.72
C ILE A 413 -15.11 -8.80 -18.57
N LEU A 414 -16.12 -7.98 -18.90
CA LEU A 414 -16.99 -7.31 -17.93
C LEU A 414 -17.69 -8.29 -16.98
N LEU A 415 -18.15 -9.42 -17.50
CA LEU A 415 -18.82 -10.44 -16.70
C LEU A 415 -17.80 -11.33 -16.00
N ALA A 416 -17.65 -11.19 -14.68
CA ALA A 416 -16.68 -11.94 -13.87
C ALA A 416 -16.75 -13.46 -14.09
N ALA A 417 -17.96 -14.03 -14.21
CA ALA A 417 -18.17 -15.47 -14.43
C ALA A 417 -17.72 -15.98 -15.82
N LYS A 418 -17.37 -15.09 -16.76
CA LYS A 418 -16.83 -15.45 -18.08
C LYS A 418 -15.31 -15.34 -18.15
N ARG A 419 -14.66 -14.81 -17.13
CA ARG A 419 -13.21 -14.77 -17.06
C ARG A 419 -12.68 -16.19 -16.87
N PRO A 420 -11.58 -16.56 -17.54
CA PRO A 420 -10.97 -17.87 -17.36
C PRO A 420 -10.34 -17.96 -15.98
N ASP A 421 -10.22 -19.18 -15.46
CA ASP A 421 -9.39 -19.42 -14.28
C ASP A 421 -7.90 -19.38 -14.62
N ALA A 422 -7.06 -19.15 -13.60
CA ALA A 422 -5.62 -18.99 -13.77
C ALA A 422 -4.95 -20.22 -14.39
N ALA A 423 -5.38 -21.44 -14.04
CA ALA A 423 -4.77 -22.67 -14.55
C ALA A 423 -5.08 -22.89 -16.03
N SER A 424 -6.34 -22.67 -16.43
CA SER A 424 -6.77 -22.75 -17.83
C SER A 424 -6.08 -21.69 -18.69
N MET A 425 -6.02 -20.44 -18.22
CA MET A 425 -5.36 -19.35 -18.93
C MET A 425 -3.85 -19.58 -19.05
N LEU A 426 -3.18 -20.02 -17.99
CA LEU A 426 -1.74 -20.33 -18.00
C LEU A 426 -1.37 -21.32 -19.10
N ARG A 427 -2.17 -22.39 -19.25
CA ARG A 427 -1.96 -23.38 -20.31
C ARG A 427 -2.07 -22.75 -21.70
N ILE A 428 -3.10 -21.94 -21.93
CA ILE A 428 -3.34 -21.28 -23.23
C ILE A 428 -2.21 -20.28 -23.55
N VAL A 429 -1.82 -19.44 -22.58
CA VAL A 429 -0.78 -18.42 -22.74
C VAL A 429 0.57 -19.05 -23.06
N ARG A 430 0.96 -20.13 -22.35
CA ARG A 430 2.21 -20.86 -22.63
C ARG A 430 2.25 -21.41 -24.05
N THR A 431 1.20 -22.14 -24.46
CA THR A 431 1.12 -22.70 -25.82
C THR A 431 1.25 -21.62 -26.89
N ASN A 432 0.51 -20.51 -26.77
CA ASN A 432 0.55 -19.44 -27.76
C ASN A 432 1.89 -18.71 -27.81
N ARG A 433 2.53 -18.47 -26.66
CA ARG A 433 3.88 -17.89 -26.62
C ARG A 433 4.88 -18.79 -27.34
N ASP A 434 4.85 -20.09 -27.04
CA ASP A 434 5.81 -21.06 -27.59
C ASP A 434 5.63 -21.20 -29.11
N ASP A 435 4.38 -21.21 -29.60
CA ASP A 435 4.06 -21.21 -31.03
C ASP A 435 4.58 -19.93 -31.72
N LEU A 436 4.41 -18.76 -31.11
CA LEU A 436 4.91 -17.48 -31.65
C LEU A 436 6.44 -17.41 -31.68
N LEU A 437 7.10 -17.97 -30.67
CA LEU A 437 8.56 -18.10 -30.63
C LEU A 437 9.06 -19.05 -31.73
N ALA A 438 8.43 -20.22 -31.87
CA ALA A 438 8.78 -21.19 -32.90
C ALA A 438 8.58 -20.64 -34.32
N ALA A 439 7.56 -19.79 -34.52
CA ALA A 439 7.31 -19.09 -35.78
C ALA A 439 8.26 -17.89 -36.01
N GLY A 440 9.06 -17.48 -35.02
CA GLY A 440 9.90 -16.28 -35.10
C GLY A 440 9.13 -14.95 -35.09
N SER A 441 7.84 -14.98 -34.74
CA SER A 441 6.93 -13.84 -34.68
C SER A 441 7.21 -12.93 -33.49
N VAL A 442 7.78 -13.48 -32.42
CA VAL A 442 8.31 -12.74 -31.26
C VAL A 442 9.76 -13.16 -31.03
N ARG A 443 10.58 -12.26 -30.48
CA ARG A 443 12.03 -12.50 -30.30
C ARG A 443 12.47 -12.05 -28.92
N HIS A 444 13.58 -12.63 -28.46
CA HIS A 444 14.26 -12.15 -27.26
C HIS A 444 14.87 -10.79 -27.54
N GLU A 445 14.46 -9.81 -26.74
CA GLU A 445 14.98 -8.45 -26.75
C GLU A 445 15.56 -8.14 -25.37
N ARG A 446 16.68 -7.42 -25.32
CA ARG A 446 17.25 -6.96 -24.04
C ARG A 446 16.35 -5.91 -23.40
N LEU A 447 16.27 -5.91 -22.07
CA LEU A 447 15.49 -4.87 -21.40
C LEU A 447 16.29 -3.57 -21.30
N ARG A 448 15.59 -2.44 -21.34
CA ARG A 448 16.20 -1.12 -21.26
C ARG A 448 16.86 -0.89 -19.89
N GLY A 449 18.15 -0.53 -19.91
CA GLY A 449 18.92 -0.17 -18.71
C GLY A 449 19.46 -1.37 -17.91
N GLU A 450 19.65 -2.52 -18.58
CA GLU A 450 20.43 -3.66 -18.07
C GLU A 450 21.93 -3.36 -18.03
#